data_AF-A0A8X6XHK4-F1
#
_entry.id   AF-A0A8X6XHK4-F1
#
_cell.length_a   1.000
_cell.length_b   1.000
_cell.length_c   1.000
_cell.angle_alpha   90.00
_cell.angle_beta   90.00
_cell.angle_gamma   90.00
#
_symmetry.space_group_name_H-M   'P 1'
#
loop_
_entity.id
_entity.type
_entity.pdbx_description
1 polymer ?
#
loop_
_entity_poly.entity_id
_entity_poly.type
_entity_poly.pdbx_seq_one_letter_code
_entity_poly.pdbx_strand_id
1 'polypeptide(L)'
;MVFGKTLVLPGEFFEPSSQTRTDPSEFLLRLRETFRTLKPTPASCHSSTSCFMHTALKTCSHVFVRVEGLKPSSTASYQGPFEVLSRTNKHFTIKINDRTSTISIDRLKPAFLLNDTDSSPSQYRKVTIRLYFLLDLIKMWPYQLRLALVERSDSTRSTCEFS
;
A
#
# COMPACT_ATOMS: atom_id res chain seq x y z
N MET A 1 -55.59 22.96 1.89
CA MET A 1 -55.02 21.61 1.66
C MET A 1 -54.29 21.66 0.34
N VAL A 2 -52.96 21.60 0.38
CA VAL A 2 -52.10 21.70 -0.81
C VAL A 2 -51.69 20.29 -1.14
N PHE A 3 -52.16 19.75 -2.27
CA PHE A 3 -51.45 18.88 -3.23
C PHE A 3 -52.51 18.24 -4.15
N GLY A 4 -52.74 18.86 -5.31
CA GLY A 4 -53.61 18.36 -6.38
C GLY A 4 -52.92 17.35 -7.31
N LYS A 5 -51.90 16.64 -6.82
CA LYS A 5 -51.16 15.60 -7.55
C LYS A 5 -50.91 14.40 -6.65
N THR A 6 -51.03 13.20 -7.21
CA THR A 6 -50.76 11.93 -6.53
C THR A 6 -49.32 11.90 -6.02
N LEU A 7 -49.12 11.45 -4.78
CA LEU A 7 -47.79 11.26 -4.18
C LEU A 7 -47.03 10.20 -4.97
N VAL A 8 -45.78 10.50 -5.34
CA VAL A 8 -44.91 9.62 -6.14
C VAL A 8 -43.77 9.11 -5.27
N LEU A 9 -43.49 7.81 -5.36
CA LEU A 9 -42.36 7.21 -4.65
C LEU A 9 -41.04 7.48 -5.40
N PRO A 10 -39.92 7.76 -4.71
CA PRO A 10 -38.62 7.83 -5.36
C PRO A 10 -38.29 6.47 -6.00
N GLY A 11 -38.24 6.42 -7.34
CA GLY A 11 -37.97 5.20 -8.10
C GLY A 11 -39.17 4.63 -8.88
N GLU A 12 -40.35 5.25 -8.81
CA GLU A 12 -41.48 4.92 -9.69
C GLU A 12 -41.24 5.47 -11.10
N PHE A 13 -40.96 4.57 -12.06
CA PHE A 13 -40.81 4.91 -13.47
C PHE A 13 -42.14 4.63 -14.19
N PHE A 14 -42.90 5.68 -14.50
CA PHE A 14 -44.08 5.57 -15.34
C PHE A 14 -43.86 6.31 -16.65
N GLU A 15 -43.84 5.57 -17.76
CA GLU A 15 -44.21 6.15 -19.05
C GLU A 15 -45.75 6.16 -19.13
N PRO A 16 -46.40 7.32 -19.35
CA PRO A 16 -47.83 7.36 -19.63
C PRO A 16 -48.03 6.76 -21.03
N SER A 17 -48.12 5.44 -21.11
CA SER A 17 -48.32 4.75 -22.39
C SER A 17 -49.76 4.93 -22.83
N SER A 18 -49.97 5.75 -23.85
CA SER A 18 -51.20 5.80 -24.62
C SER A 18 -51.38 4.58 -25.54
N GLN A 19 -50.46 3.60 -25.53
CA GLN A 19 -50.49 2.45 -26.42
C GLN A 19 -50.09 1.13 -25.73
N THR A 20 -51.01 0.18 -25.86
CA THR A 20 -50.90 -1.29 -25.75
C THR A 20 -50.49 -1.89 -24.40
N ARG A 21 -51.51 -2.41 -23.68
CA ARG A 21 -51.41 -3.49 -22.69
C ARG A 21 -50.73 -4.71 -23.34
N THR A 22 -49.40 -4.73 -23.34
CA THR A 22 -48.64 -5.91 -23.75
C THR A 22 -48.71 -6.92 -22.60
N ASP A 23 -48.89 -8.20 -22.91
CA ASP A 23 -48.91 -9.23 -21.86
C ASP A 23 -47.59 -9.17 -21.07
N PRO A 24 -47.61 -9.12 -19.72
CA PRO A 24 -46.38 -9.05 -18.93
C PRO A 24 -45.37 -10.14 -19.28
N SER A 25 -45.83 -11.33 -19.71
CA SER A 25 -44.94 -12.41 -20.11
C SER A 25 -44.18 -12.08 -21.39
N GLU A 26 -44.83 -11.47 -22.38
CA GLU A 26 -44.20 -11.07 -23.65
C GLU A 26 -43.15 -9.98 -23.43
N PHE A 27 -43.44 -9.00 -22.56
CA PHE A 27 -42.47 -7.97 -22.18
C PHE A 27 -41.22 -8.58 -21.53
N LEU A 28 -41.39 -9.51 -20.59
CA LEU A 28 -40.27 -10.19 -19.93
C LEU A 28 -39.47 -11.06 -20.89
N LEU A 29 -40.13 -11.72 -21.85
CA LEU A 29 -39.46 -12.49 -22.90
C LEU A 29 -38.59 -11.59 -23.77
N ARG A 30 -39.13 -10.46 -24.24
CA ARG A 30 -38.40 -9.46 -25.01
C ARG A 30 -37.22 -8.89 -24.22
N LEU A 31 -37.43 -8.55 -22.94
CA LEU A 31 -36.37 -8.05 -22.08
C LEU A 31 -35.24 -9.07 -21.93
N ARG A 32 -35.59 -10.34 -21.68
CA ARG A 32 -34.62 -11.43 -21.56
C ARG A 32 -33.84 -11.65 -22.84
N GLU A 33 -34.48 -11.54 -24.01
CA GLU A 33 -33.80 -11.60 -25.30
C GLU A 33 -32.85 -10.42 -25.50
N THR A 34 -33.27 -9.20 -25.17
CA THR A 34 -32.38 -8.02 -25.26
C THR A 34 -31.15 -8.16 -24.36
N PHE A 35 -31.29 -8.60 -23.11
CA PHE A 35 -30.12 -8.83 -22.25
C PHE A 35 -29.23 -9.98 -22.72
N ARG A 36 -29.78 -10.98 -23.41
CA ARG A 36 -28.98 -12.06 -24.02
C ARG A 36 -28.18 -11.58 -25.23
N THR A 37 -28.69 -10.60 -25.98
CA THR A 37 -28.00 -10.06 -27.16
C THR A 37 -26.97 -8.99 -26.80
N LEU A 38 -27.11 -8.33 -25.65
CA LEU A 38 -26.12 -7.43 -25.10
C LEU A 38 -24.84 -8.20 -24.72
N LYS A 39 -23.83 -8.13 -25.59
CA LYS A 39 -22.47 -8.56 -25.26
C LYS A 39 -21.72 -7.41 -24.60
N PRO A 40 -20.95 -7.66 -23.53
CA PRO A 40 -20.06 -6.64 -22.99
C PRO A 40 -19.06 -6.22 -24.07
N THR A 41 -18.95 -4.91 -24.30
CA THR A 41 -17.90 -4.34 -25.15
C THR A 41 -16.54 -4.72 -24.56
N PRO A 42 -15.59 -5.24 -25.35
CA PRO A 42 -14.27 -5.55 -24.86
C PRO A 42 -13.61 -4.27 -24.35
N ALA A 43 -13.57 -4.11 -23.02
CA ALA A 43 -12.81 -3.06 -22.38
C ALA A 43 -11.31 -3.37 -22.52
N SER A 44 -10.47 -2.35 -22.62
CA SER A 44 -9.02 -2.53 -22.59
C SER A 44 -8.60 -3.27 -21.32
N CYS A 45 -8.15 -4.52 -21.48
CA CYS A 45 -7.72 -5.36 -20.37
C CYS A 45 -6.26 -5.05 -20.06
N HIS A 46 -6.01 -4.16 -19.09
CA HIS A 46 -4.66 -3.81 -18.63
C HIS A 46 -4.03 -4.90 -17.73
N SER A 47 -4.62 -6.09 -17.66
CA SER A 47 -4.27 -7.15 -16.69
C SER A 47 -3.19 -8.12 -17.18
N SER A 48 -2.53 -7.85 -18.30
CA SER A 48 -1.39 -8.66 -18.79
C SER A 48 -0.11 -8.44 -17.97
N THR A 49 -0.23 -8.06 -16.70
CA THR A 49 0.92 -7.85 -15.82
C THR A 49 1.44 -9.20 -15.33
N SER A 50 2.67 -9.52 -15.73
CA SER A 50 3.46 -10.60 -15.12
C SER A 50 3.46 -10.42 -13.59
N CYS A 51 3.23 -11.49 -12.85
CA CYS A 51 3.23 -11.43 -11.38
C CYS A 51 4.56 -10.86 -10.89
N PHE A 52 4.51 -9.74 -10.18
CA PHE A 52 5.68 -9.11 -9.61
C PHE A 52 6.18 -9.96 -8.44
N MET A 53 7.36 -10.55 -8.58
CA MET A 53 7.99 -11.36 -7.53
C MET A 53 9.33 -10.76 -7.14
N HIS A 54 9.49 -10.49 -5.84
CA HIS A 54 10.73 -9.96 -5.28
C HIS A 54 11.89 -10.94 -5.48
N THR A 55 13.07 -10.46 -5.88
CA THR A 55 14.23 -11.30 -6.22
C THR A 55 14.66 -12.21 -5.07
N ALA A 56 14.58 -11.74 -3.82
CA ALA A 56 14.94 -12.57 -2.66
C ALA A 56 13.97 -13.73 -2.42
N LEU A 57 12.73 -13.66 -2.90
CA LEU A 57 11.77 -14.79 -2.78
C LEU A 57 12.13 -15.96 -3.71
N LYS A 58 12.94 -15.71 -4.74
CA LYS A 58 13.43 -16.76 -5.64
C LYS A 58 14.43 -17.69 -4.95
N THR A 59 15.25 -17.15 -4.06
CA THR A 59 16.38 -17.87 -3.44
C THR A 59 16.19 -18.16 -1.95
N CYS A 60 15.18 -17.58 -1.28
CA CYS A 60 14.99 -17.75 0.16
C CYS A 60 14.61 -19.18 0.56
N SER A 61 15.28 -19.74 1.56
CA SER A 61 14.91 -21.04 2.17
C SER A 61 13.66 -20.93 3.04
N HIS A 62 13.52 -19.83 3.78
CA HIS A 62 12.43 -19.59 4.70
C HIS A 62 11.65 -18.32 4.37
N VAL A 63 10.36 -18.29 4.71
CA VAL A 63 9.46 -17.16 4.48
C VAL A 63 8.57 -16.90 5.69
N PHE A 64 8.27 -15.63 5.94
CA PHE A 64 7.23 -15.20 6.86
C PHE A 64 5.90 -15.08 6.12
N VAL A 65 4.82 -15.51 6.78
CA VAL A 65 3.47 -15.53 6.21
C VAL A 65 2.59 -14.51 6.90
N ARG A 66 1.90 -13.68 6.12
CA ARG A 66 0.92 -12.74 6.66
C ARG A 66 -0.33 -13.48 7.13
N VAL A 67 -0.75 -13.23 8.38
CA VAL A 67 -1.99 -13.77 8.93
C VAL A 67 -3.14 -12.83 8.54
N GLU A 68 -4.16 -13.38 7.89
CA GLU A 68 -5.36 -12.64 7.49
C GLU A 68 -6.48 -12.86 8.52
N GLY A 69 -7.26 -11.81 8.79
CA GLY A 69 -8.46 -11.88 9.63
C GLY A 69 -8.45 -10.95 10.84
N LEU A 70 -9.52 -11.05 11.63
CA LEU A 70 -9.68 -10.29 12.86
C LEU A 70 -8.69 -10.80 13.90
N LYS A 71 -7.64 -10.02 14.13
CA LYS A 71 -6.59 -10.35 15.08
C LYS A 71 -6.91 -9.69 16.44
N PRO A 72 -6.65 -10.35 17.58
CA PRO A 72 -6.76 -9.69 18.87
C PRO A 72 -5.69 -8.59 19.00
N SER A 73 -5.98 -7.61 19.86
CA SER A 73 -5.07 -6.49 20.09
C SER A 73 -3.66 -6.98 20.42
N SER A 74 -2.66 -6.45 19.71
CA SER A 74 -1.23 -6.80 19.84
C SER A 74 -0.74 -8.16 19.32
N THR A 75 -1.41 -8.79 18.35
CA THR A 75 -0.82 -9.95 17.64
C THR A 75 0.07 -9.53 16.45
N ALA A 76 1.16 -10.26 16.23
CA ALA A 76 2.05 -10.02 15.09
C ALA A 76 1.32 -10.31 13.77
N SER A 77 1.46 -9.41 12.79
CA SER A 77 0.80 -9.56 11.48
C SER A 77 1.42 -10.66 10.61
N TYR A 78 2.62 -11.11 10.96
CA TYR A 78 3.34 -12.18 10.27
C TYR A 78 3.67 -13.29 11.25
N GLN A 79 3.46 -14.52 10.80
CA GLN A 79 3.89 -15.72 11.50
C GLN A 79 5.24 -16.20 10.96
N GLY A 80 5.98 -16.89 11.82
CA GLY A 80 7.42 -17.19 11.78
C GLY A 80 8.02 -17.70 10.46
N PRO A 81 9.32 -18.02 10.47
CA PRO A 81 10.00 -18.50 9.29
C PRO A 81 9.55 -19.94 8.99
N PHE A 82 8.78 -20.11 7.92
CA PHE A 82 8.37 -21.41 7.42
C PHE A 82 9.28 -21.85 6.29
N GLU A 83 9.59 -23.15 6.26
CA GLU A 83 10.37 -23.77 5.19
C GLU A 83 9.59 -23.79 3.87
N VAL A 84 10.25 -23.37 2.79
CA VAL A 84 9.70 -23.39 1.44
C VAL A 84 10.04 -24.72 0.77
N LEU A 85 9.01 -25.49 0.40
CA LEU A 85 9.17 -26.78 -0.28
C LEU A 85 9.24 -26.63 -1.80
N SER A 86 8.31 -25.86 -2.39
CA SER A 86 8.26 -25.62 -3.84
C SER A 86 7.82 -24.19 -4.16
N ARG A 87 8.34 -23.67 -5.28
CA ARG A 87 8.14 -22.29 -5.72
C ARG A 87 7.51 -22.26 -7.12
N THR A 88 6.45 -21.46 -7.27
CA THR A 88 5.80 -21.15 -8.56
C THR A 88 5.73 -19.63 -8.73
N ASN A 89 5.52 -19.15 -9.96
CA ASN A 89 5.44 -17.72 -10.27
C ASN A 89 4.35 -16.93 -9.53
N LYS A 90 3.33 -17.58 -8.96
CA LYS A 90 2.23 -16.93 -8.22
C LYS A 90 2.05 -17.46 -6.79
N HIS A 91 2.52 -18.68 -6.53
CA HIS A 91 2.24 -19.42 -5.31
C HIS A 91 3.47 -20.17 -4.82
N PHE A 92 3.57 -20.32 -3.51
CA PHE A 92 4.62 -21.05 -2.81
C PHE A 92 3.96 -22.12 -1.96
N THR A 93 4.57 -23.31 -1.91
CA THR A 93 4.16 -24.38 -1.02
C THR A 93 5.13 -24.40 0.14
N ILE A 94 4.62 -24.18 1.35
CA ILE A 94 5.41 -24.11 2.58
C ILE A 94 4.99 -25.18 3.57
N LYS A 95 5.89 -25.52 4.49
CA LYS A 95 5.63 -26.47 5.57
C LYS A 95 5.25 -25.72 6.85
N ILE A 96 3.99 -25.84 7.27
CA ILE A 96 3.46 -25.25 8.52
C ILE A 96 3.05 -26.41 9.43
N ASN A 97 3.67 -26.55 10.61
CA ASN A 97 3.31 -27.56 11.60
C ASN A 97 3.16 -28.98 10.99
N ASP A 98 4.14 -29.36 10.17
CA ASP A 98 4.20 -30.63 9.41
C ASP A 98 3.15 -30.83 8.30
N ARG A 99 2.32 -29.80 8.04
CA ARG A 99 1.37 -29.77 6.92
C ARG A 99 1.91 -28.92 5.78
N THR A 100 1.59 -29.31 4.55
CA THR A 100 1.88 -28.49 3.37
C THR A 100 0.77 -27.49 3.14
N SER A 101 1.12 -26.24 2.83
CA SER A 101 0.15 -25.16 2.59
C SER A 101 0.59 -24.30 1.42
N THR A 102 -0.35 -24.00 0.53
CA THR A 102 -0.09 -23.19 -0.68
C THR A 102 -0.52 -21.75 -0.44
N ILE A 103 0.42 -20.82 -0.57
CA ILE A 103 0.25 -19.40 -0.26
C ILE A 103 0.65 -18.54 -1.47
N SER A 104 -0.06 -17.45 -1.69
CA SER A 104 0.25 -16.48 -2.75
C SER A 104 1.44 -15.60 -2.38
N ILE A 105 2.18 -15.14 -3.39
CA ILE A 105 3.37 -14.29 -3.20
C ILE A 105 3.07 -13.01 -2.41
N ASP A 106 1.88 -12.43 -2.58
CA ASP A 106 1.49 -11.17 -1.94
C ASP A 106 1.43 -11.23 -0.40
N ARG A 107 1.34 -12.45 0.15
CA ARG A 107 1.28 -12.70 1.60
C ARG A 107 2.61 -13.15 2.18
N LEU A 108 3.67 -13.18 1.38
CA LEU A 108 4.97 -13.71 1.78
C LEU A 108 6.01 -12.60 1.92
N LYS A 109 6.85 -12.75 2.92
CA LYS A 109 8.06 -11.94 3.09
C LYS A 109 9.26 -12.88 3.24
N PRO A 110 10.38 -12.67 2.53
CA PRO A 110 11.55 -13.52 2.68
C PRO A 110 12.09 -13.43 4.11
N ALA A 111 12.46 -14.57 4.69
CA ALA A 111 13.17 -14.65 5.96
C ALA A 111 14.67 -14.82 5.68
N PHE A 112 15.49 -13.98 6.31
CA PHE A 112 16.94 -14.09 6.25
C PHE A 112 17.39 -14.75 7.55
N LEU A 113 17.81 -16.01 7.47
CA LEU A 113 18.45 -16.71 8.57
C LEU A 113 19.95 -16.49 8.45
N LEU A 114 20.60 -16.12 9.55
CA LEU A 114 22.05 -16.11 9.63
C LEU A 114 22.47 -17.57 9.83
N ASN A 115 23.09 -18.17 8.82
CA ASN A 115 23.71 -19.48 9.00
C ASN A 115 25.07 -19.26 9.67
N ASP A 116 25.34 -19.95 10.78
CA ASP A 116 26.63 -19.91 11.49
C ASP A 116 27.78 -20.61 10.73
N THR A 117 27.55 -21.06 9.49
CA THR A 117 28.52 -21.82 8.68
C THR A 117 29.35 -20.97 7.73
N ASP A 118 29.32 -19.65 7.87
CA ASP A 118 30.27 -18.78 7.16
C ASP A 118 31.40 -18.37 8.12
N SER A 119 32.38 -19.26 8.26
CA SER A 119 33.73 -18.91 8.74
C SER A 119 34.50 -18.06 7.70
N SER A 120 33.82 -17.06 7.13
CA SER A 120 34.41 -15.94 6.42
C SER A 120 33.87 -14.66 7.05
N PRO A 121 34.70 -13.84 7.73
CA PRO A 121 34.26 -12.61 8.37
C PRO A 121 34.08 -11.51 7.32
N SER A 122 33.12 -11.66 6.41
CA SER A 122 32.97 -10.69 5.30
C SER A 122 31.66 -10.79 4.54
N GLN A 123 30.50 -10.85 5.20
CA GLN A 123 29.27 -10.22 4.69
C GLN A 123 28.28 -9.94 5.84
N TYR A 124 28.75 -9.24 6.89
CA TYR A 124 27.84 -8.39 7.66
C TYR A 124 27.36 -7.32 6.68
N ARG A 125 26.17 -7.48 6.11
CA ARG A 125 25.44 -6.34 5.55
C ARG A 125 25.16 -5.42 6.73
N LYS A 126 26.07 -4.46 6.91
CA LYS A 126 25.97 -3.29 7.77
C LYS A 126 24.60 -2.65 7.54
N VAL A 127 23.56 -3.06 8.27
CA VAL A 127 22.37 -2.23 8.47
C VAL A 127 22.81 -1.14 9.42
N THR A 128 23.52 -0.18 8.85
CA THR A 128 23.94 1.03 9.53
C THR A 128 22.70 1.92 9.59
N ILE A 129 21.81 1.67 10.55
CA ILE A 129 21.04 2.78 11.14
C ILE A 129 22.03 3.50 12.07
N ARG A 130 23.08 4.10 11.50
CA ARG A 130 23.67 5.26 12.15
C ARG A 130 22.74 6.38 11.80
N LEU A 131 21.96 6.85 12.77
CA LEU A 131 22.17 8.16 13.38
C LEU A 131 22.56 9.34 12.45
N TYR A 132 22.15 9.34 11.17
CA TYR A 132 22.22 10.47 10.25
C TYR A 132 21.13 11.50 10.60
N PHE A 133 21.01 11.84 11.88
CA PHE A 133 20.18 12.93 12.36
C PHE A 133 20.81 13.71 13.53
N LEU A 134 21.90 13.24 14.15
CA LEU A 134 22.49 13.89 15.34
C LEU A 134 23.96 14.32 15.19
N LEU A 135 24.61 14.02 14.08
CA LEU A 135 25.99 14.47 13.81
C LEU A 135 26.12 15.49 12.67
N ASP A 136 25.04 15.76 11.92
CA ASP A 136 24.99 16.88 10.97
C ASP A 136 24.66 18.23 11.64
N LEU A 137 24.16 18.24 12.88
CA LEU A 137 23.88 19.48 13.61
C LEU A 137 25.11 20.09 14.32
N ILE A 138 26.22 19.35 14.46
CA ILE A 138 27.44 19.86 15.11
C ILE A 138 28.41 20.46 14.08
N LYS A 139 28.27 20.16 12.78
CA LYS A 139 29.11 20.74 11.72
C LYS A 139 28.51 21.97 11.04
N MET A 140 27.30 22.39 11.40
CA MET A 140 26.59 23.50 10.77
C MET A 140 26.02 24.51 11.78
N TRP A 141 26.75 24.79 12.87
CA TRP A 141 26.51 26.01 13.68
C TRP A 141 27.76 26.48 14.45
N PRO A 142 28.87 26.71 13.73
CA PRO A 142 29.52 27.99 13.97
C PRO A 142 29.90 28.65 12.64
N TYR A 143 28.90 29.16 11.92
CA TYR A 143 29.10 30.12 10.82
C TYR A 143 28.25 31.39 11.03
N GLN A 144 28.10 31.84 12.27
CA GLN A 144 27.55 33.16 12.59
C GLN A 144 28.38 33.90 13.64
N LEU A 145 29.71 33.94 13.43
CA LEU A 145 30.58 34.91 14.10
C LEU A 145 31.82 35.17 13.24
N ARG A 146 31.60 35.76 12.06
CA ARG A 146 32.68 36.45 11.33
C ARG A 146 32.15 37.62 10.48
N LEU A 147 31.33 38.48 11.07
CA LEU A 147 31.03 39.82 10.57
C LEU A 147 30.83 40.81 11.73
N ALA A 148 31.79 40.88 12.65
CA ALA A 148 31.90 42.01 13.58
C ALA A 148 33.30 42.07 14.18
N LEU A 149 34.32 42.20 13.34
CA LEU A 149 35.64 42.71 13.74
C LEU A 149 36.43 42.98 12.48
N VAL A 150 36.26 44.21 11.98
CA VAL A 150 37.23 45.08 11.30
C VAL A 150 36.39 46.15 10.58
N GLU A 151 35.90 47.10 11.37
CA GLU A 151 35.98 48.50 10.96
C GLU A 151 36.54 49.23 12.16
N ARG A 152 37.83 49.53 12.02
CA ARG A 152 38.67 50.28 12.93
C ARG A 152 38.02 51.64 13.19
N SER A 153 38.04 52.06 14.45
CA SER A 153 38.82 53.23 14.89
C SER A 153 38.33 54.53 14.25
N ASP A 154 37.54 55.31 15.00
CA ASP A 154 38.11 56.46 15.69
C ASP A 154 37.07 57.24 16.49
N SER A 155 37.61 57.95 17.47
CA SER A 155 37.09 59.20 18.01
C SER A 155 36.10 59.12 19.17
N THR A 156 36.70 59.05 20.36
CA THR A 156 36.62 60.05 21.43
C THR A 156 35.55 61.16 21.35
N ARG A 157 35.08 61.54 22.56
CA ARG A 157 34.21 62.68 22.96
C ARG A 157 32.71 62.42 22.80
N SER A 158 31.82 62.87 23.67
CA SER A 158 31.83 63.40 25.05
C SER A 158 30.37 63.79 25.32
N THR A 159 29.90 63.58 26.54
CA THR A 159 28.94 64.42 27.29
C THR A 159 27.57 64.81 26.67
N CYS A 160 26.53 64.38 27.39
CA CYS A 160 25.42 65.18 27.96
C CYS A 160 24.19 65.62 27.12
N GLU A 161 23.06 65.58 27.84
CA GLU A 161 21.75 66.27 27.73
C GLU A 161 20.73 65.77 26.70
N PHE A 162 19.58 65.21 27.11
CA PHE A 162 18.36 65.79 27.73
C PHE A 162 17.62 66.76 26.79
N SER A 163 16.48 66.32 26.21
CA SER A 163 15.15 66.91 26.43
C SER A 163 14.04 66.09 25.78
#